data_AF-A0A420E112-F1
#
_entry.id   AF-A0A420E112-F1
#
_cell.length_a   1.000
_cell.length_b   1.000
_cell.length_c   1.000
_cell.angle_alpha   90.00
_cell.angle_beta   90.00
_cell.angle_gamma   90.00
#
_symmetry.space_group_name_H-M   'P 1'
#
loop_
_entity.id
_entity.type
_entity.pdbx_description
1 polymer ?
#
loop_
_entity_poly.entity_id
_entity_poly.type
_entity_poly.pdbx_seq_one_letter_code
_entity_poly.pdbx_strand_id
1 'polypeptide(L)'
;MKFTKGTRFTIAKDKRPKANTNLEPLDYEKWVEFIDNNQDIFIWNEYTKEGKETLKNINDFSDRVKYKILSTLNKGVCYSEFNQKKDSYNIGVTFYEDLNYIKIQFARTPRLEDLRIFIEMAENLDAYLLVNDKTIITRKDLENGEIV
;
A
#
# COMPACT_ATOMS: atom_id res chain seq x y z
N MET A 1 -16.02 -10.65 10.08
CA MET A 1 -14.89 -9.82 10.53
C MET A 1 -15.23 -8.37 10.23
N LYS A 2 -15.19 -7.49 11.24
CA LYS A 2 -15.56 -6.08 11.06
C LYS A 2 -14.35 -5.17 10.94
N PHE A 3 -14.32 -4.39 9.87
CA PHE A 3 -13.23 -3.44 9.61
C PHE A 3 -13.59 -2.02 10.00
N THR A 4 -12.56 -1.26 10.36
CA THR A 4 -12.66 0.15 10.70
C THR A 4 -11.56 0.91 9.96
N LYS A 5 -11.65 2.24 9.94
CA LYS A 5 -10.57 3.11 9.44
C LYS A 5 -9.20 2.80 10.08
N GLY A 6 -9.17 2.30 11.31
CA GLY A 6 -7.93 1.97 12.03
C GLY A 6 -7.41 0.56 11.78
N THR A 7 -8.12 -0.27 11.02
CA THR A 7 -7.69 -1.63 10.71
C THR A 7 -6.40 -1.59 9.88
N ARG A 8 -5.38 -2.34 10.31
CA ARG A 8 -4.11 -2.45 9.59
C ARG A 8 -4.21 -3.51 8.51
N PHE A 9 -3.85 -3.13 7.29
CA PHE A 9 -3.72 -4.05 6.16
C PHE A 9 -2.28 -4.04 5.66
N THR A 10 -1.76 -5.23 5.40
CA THR A 10 -0.42 -5.44 4.85
C THR A 10 -0.44 -6.52 3.78
N ILE A 11 0.46 -6.44 2.80
CA ILE A 11 0.75 -7.56 1.89
C ILE A 11 2.16 -8.04 2.20
N ALA A 12 2.29 -9.34 2.45
CA ALA A 12 3.56 -10.01 2.74
C ALA A 12 3.45 -11.51 2.46
N LYS A 13 4.59 -12.16 2.21
CA LYS A 13 4.65 -13.62 2.04
C LYS A 13 4.46 -14.39 3.36
N ASP A 14 4.82 -13.76 4.48
CA ASP A 14 4.67 -14.33 5.81
C ASP A 14 3.74 -13.49 6.69
N LYS A 15 3.05 -14.17 7.62
CA LYS A 15 2.43 -13.49 8.76
C LYS A 15 3.53 -12.82 9.59
N ARG A 16 3.25 -11.64 10.13
CA ARG A 16 4.22 -10.86 10.90
C ARG A 16 3.82 -10.85 12.38
N PRO A 17 4.32 -11.80 13.20
CA PRO A 17 3.95 -11.90 14.61
C PRO A 17 4.50 -10.74 15.46
N LYS A 18 5.57 -10.07 15.00
CA LYS A 18 6.26 -8.96 15.69
C LYS A 18 6.71 -7.87 14.71
N ALA A 19 6.77 -6.62 15.20
CA ALA A 19 7.40 -5.53 14.48
C ALA A 19 8.87 -5.88 14.16
N ASN A 20 9.35 -5.44 13.00
CA ASN A 20 10.73 -5.66 12.52
C ASN A 20 11.15 -7.12 12.30
N THR A 21 10.20 -8.06 12.20
CA THR A 21 10.48 -9.38 11.61
C THR A 21 10.95 -9.20 10.18
N ASN A 22 12.07 -9.83 9.80
CA ASN A 22 12.51 -9.89 8.42
C ASN A 22 11.62 -10.88 7.67
N LEU A 23 10.87 -10.40 6.69
CA LEU A 23 9.91 -11.20 5.93
C LEU A 23 10.57 -11.70 4.65
N GLU A 24 10.04 -12.78 4.08
CA GLU A 24 10.47 -13.19 2.75
C GLU A 24 10.31 -12.04 1.72
N PRO A 25 11.30 -11.83 0.84
CA PRO A 25 11.28 -10.73 -0.11
C PRO A 25 10.06 -10.74 -1.04
N LEU A 26 9.45 -9.56 -1.17
CA LEU A 26 8.51 -9.25 -2.23
C LEU A 26 9.28 -8.82 -3.47
N ASP A 27 8.74 -9.17 -4.63
CA ASP A 27 9.31 -8.77 -5.91
C ASP A 27 8.92 -7.32 -6.22
N TYR A 28 9.93 -6.43 -6.24
CA TYR A 28 9.74 -5.01 -6.50
C TYR A 28 9.30 -4.73 -7.95
N GLU A 29 9.81 -5.49 -8.92
CA GLU A 29 9.45 -5.31 -10.33
C GLU A 29 7.99 -5.69 -10.56
N LYS A 30 7.53 -6.81 -9.98
CA LYS A 30 6.10 -7.19 -10.01
C LYS A 30 5.20 -6.17 -9.33
N TRP A 31 5.65 -5.51 -8.26
CA TRP A 31 4.90 -4.42 -7.62
C TRP A 31 4.74 -3.24 -8.56
N VAL A 32 5.85 -2.81 -9.18
CA VAL A 32 5.85 -1.70 -10.13
C VAL A 32 4.94 -2.01 -11.31
N GLU A 33 5.08 -3.20 -11.89
CA GLU A 33 4.25 -3.67 -13.01
C GLU A 33 2.76 -3.70 -12.63
N PHE A 34 2.41 -4.20 -11.45
CA PHE A 34 1.02 -4.23 -11.00
C PHE A 34 0.40 -2.82 -10.96
N ILE A 35 1.09 -1.85 -10.36
CA ILE A 35 0.58 -0.48 -10.27
C ILE A 35 0.54 0.18 -11.65
N ASP A 36 1.56 -0.02 -12.49
CA ASP A 36 1.59 0.53 -13.85
C ASP A 36 0.46 -0.03 -14.73
N ASN A 37 0.06 -1.29 -14.52
CA ASN A 37 -1.07 -1.92 -15.20
C ASN A 37 -2.44 -1.52 -14.64
N ASN A 38 -2.50 -0.82 -13.50
CA ASN A 38 -3.73 -0.38 -12.82
C ASN A 38 -3.75 1.14 -12.59
N GLN A 39 -3.22 1.93 -13.53
CA GLN A 39 -3.14 3.40 -13.43
C GLN A 39 -4.50 4.12 -13.50
N ASP A 40 -5.56 3.43 -13.91
CA ASP A 40 -6.94 3.91 -13.78
C ASP A 40 -7.42 3.92 -12.32
N ILE A 41 -6.80 3.10 -11.46
CA ILE A 41 -7.10 2.98 -10.03
C ILE A 41 -6.06 3.75 -9.20
N PHE A 42 -4.78 3.63 -9.54
CA PHE A 42 -3.67 4.13 -8.75
C PHE A 42 -2.92 5.27 -9.43
N ILE A 43 -2.37 6.17 -8.62
CA ILE A 43 -1.43 7.20 -9.05
C ILE A 43 -0.15 7.11 -8.21
N TRP A 44 0.99 7.06 -8.89
CA TRP A 44 2.29 7.14 -8.24
C TRP A 44 2.49 8.47 -7.52
N ASN A 45 3.16 8.44 -6.36
CA ASN A 45 3.39 9.64 -5.55
C ASN A 45 4.12 10.73 -6.35
N GLU A 46 5.15 10.36 -7.12
CA GLU A 46 5.89 11.26 -8.00
C GLU A 46 5.05 11.98 -9.07
N TYR A 47 3.85 11.48 -9.37
CA TYR A 47 2.94 12.10 -10.33
C TYR A 47 1.90 13.02 -9.68
N THR A 48 1.74 12.94 -8.37
CA THR A 48 0.87 13.84 -7.60
C THR A 48 1.45 15.25 -7.51
N LYS A 49 0.60 16.24 -7.18
CA LYS A 49 1.03 17.62 -6.94
C LYS A 49 2.04 17.68 -5.77
N GLU A 50 1.73 17.00 -4.67
CA GLU A 50 2.56 16.94 -3.46
C GLU A 50 3.92 16.30 -3.74
N GLY A 51 3.95 15.17 -4.45
CA GLY A 51 5.21 14.51 -4.82
C GLY A 51 6.09 15.37 -5.72
N LYS A 52 5.50 16.05 -6.71
CA LYS A 52 6.23 17.01 -7.58
C LYS A 52 6.78 18.21 -6.81
N GLU A 53 6.01 18.75 -5.87
CA GLU A 53 6.43 19.87 -5.02
C GLU A 53 7.56 19.44 -4.07
N THR A 54 7.42 18.27 -3.46
CA THR A 54 8.44 17.69 -2.57
C THR A 54 9.76 17.45 -3.31
N LEU A 55 9.70 16.93 -4.55
CA LEU A 55 10.89 16.70 -5.36
C LEU A 55 11.61 18.00 -5.73
N LYS A 56 10.88 19.07 -6.04
CA LYS A 56 11.48 20.39 -6.35
C LYS A 56 12.27 20.95 -5.17
N ASN A 57 11.75 20.74 -3.96
CA ASN A 57 12.35 21.24 -2.72
C ASN A 57 13.28 20.22 -2.06
N ILE A 58 13.69 19.16 -2.79
CA ILE A 58 14.46 18.05 -2.21
C ILE A 58 15.77 18.53 -1.54
N ASN A 59 16.38 19.59 -2.08
CA ASN A 59 17.64 20.12 -1.59
C ASN A 59 17.55 20.80 -0.22
N ASP A 60 16.34 21.17 0.22
CA ASP A 60 16.09 21.83 1.50
C ASP A 60 16.14 20.85 2.69
N PHE A 61 16.12 19.55 2.41
CA PHE A 61 16.11 18.50 3.43
C PHE A 61 17.53 17.99 3.76
N SER A 62 17.70 17.46 4.97
CA SER A 62 18.93 16.73 5.34
C SER A 62 19.05 15.43 4.53
N ASP A 63 20.27 14.93 4.35
CA ASP A 63 20.53 13.73 3.52
C ASP A 63 19.72 12.51 3.94
N ARG A 64 19.53 12.31 5.25
CA ARG A 64 18.67 11.24 5.77
C ARG A 64 17.21 11.39 5.35
N VAL A 65 16.71 12.63 5.32
CA VAL A 65 15.33 12.91 4.90
C VAL A 65 15.21 12.81 3.39
N LYS A 66 16.20 13.31 2.64
CA LYS A 66 16.28 13.14 1.18
C LYS A 66 16.18 11.68 0.77
N TYR A 67 16.98 10.81 1.39
CA TYR A 67 16.95 9.36 1.10
C TYR A 67 15.54 8.78 1.23
N LYS A 68 14.84 9.11 2.33
CA LYS A 68 13.47 8.65 2.57
C LYS A 68 12.45 9.23 1.60
N ILE A 69 12.62 10.47 1.18
CA ILE A 69 11.74 11.10 0.19
C ILE A 69 11.96 10.46 -1.18
N LEU A 70 13.21 10.26 -1.58
CA LEU A 70 13.51 9.64 -2.87
C LEU A 70 13.00 8.20 -2.93
N SER A 71 13.06 7.45 -1.82
CA SER A 71 12.49 6.10 -1.78
C SER A 71 10.97 6.11 -1.95
N THR A 72 10.26 7.16 -1.51
CA THR A 72 8.80 7.26 -1.72
C THR A 72 8.42 7.80 -3.10
N LEU A 73 9.31 8.55 -3.75
CA LEU A 73 9.13 9.14 -5.09
C LEU A 73 9.73 8.30 -6.22
N ASN A 74 10.32 7.16 -5.91
CA ASN A 74 10.80 6.18 -6.88
C ASN A 74 9.88 4.95 -6.84
N LYS A 75 8.60 5.13 -7.19
CA LYS A 75 7.58 4.07 -7.15
C LYS A 75 7.45 3.32 -5.81
N GLY A 76 7.87 3.92 -4.70
CA GLY A 76 7.72 3.33 -3.36
C GLY A 76 6.35 3.60 -2.73
N VAL A 77 5.64 4.62 -3.21
CA VAL A 77 4.31 5.00 -2.72
C VAL A 77 3.37 5.30 -3.88
N CYS A 78 2.15 4.79 -3.81
CA CYS A 78 1.05 5.18 -4.67
C CYS A 78 -0.22 5.47 -3.86
N TYR A 79 -1.17 6.12 -4.51
CA TYR A 79 -2.43 6.53 -3.91
C TYR A 79 -3.61 6.16 -4.78
N SER A 80 -4.80 6.11 -4.18
CA SER A 80 -6.06 5.93 -4.89
C SER A 80 -7.17 6.75 -4.24
N GLU A 81 -8.24 6.99 -5.01
CA GLU A 81 -9.44 7.73 -4.62
C GLU A 81 -9.15 9.14 -4.08
N PHE A 82 -8.85 10.08 -4.98
CA PHE A 82 -8.69 11.47 -4.59
C PHE A 82 -10.00 12.07 -4.07
N ASN A 83 -9.97 12.62 -2.87
CA ASN A 83 -11.10 13.31 -2.23
C ASN A 83 -10.96 14.82 -2.39
N GLN A 84 -11.68 15.39 -3.36
CA GLN A 84 -11.65 16.83 -3.64
C GLN A 84 -12.00 17.71 -2.44
N LYS A 85 -12.90 17.26 -1.55
CA LYS A 85 -13.31 18.06 -0.36
C LYS A 85 -12.22 18.15 0.69
N LYS A 86 -11.35 17.15 0.76
CA LYS A 86 -10.27 17.05 1.75
C LYS A 86 -8.88 17.29 1.14
N ASP A 87 -8.82 17.57 -0.15
CA ASP A 87 -7.58 17.70 -0.94
C ASP A 87 -6.56 16.58 -0.63
N SER A 88 -7.04 15.34 -0.53
CA SER A 88 -6.23 14.18 -0.11
C SER A 88 -6.78 12.87 -0.65
N TYR A 89 -5.92 11.85 -0.73
CA TYR A 89 -6.31 10.51 -1.17
C TYR A 89 -6.92 9.69 -0.02
N ASN A 90 -7.97 8.92 -0.32
CA ASN A 90 -8.58 8.03 0.68
C ASN A 90 -7.75 6.77 0.95
N ILE A 91 -6.87 6.40 0.02
CA ILE A 91 -6.06 5.19 0.09
C ILE A 91 -4.61 5.55 -0.20
N GLY A 92 -3.69 5.14 0.67
CA GLY A 92 -2.25 5.18 0.45
C GLY A 92 -1.65 3.79 0.56
N VAL A 93 -0.76 3.46 -0.36
CA VAL A 93 -0.08 2.16 -0.44
C VAL A 93 1.41 2.40 -0.48
N THR A 94 2.18 1.72 0.37
CA THR A 94 3.61 1.95 0.53
C THR A 94 4.35 0.63 0.53
N PHE A 95 5.31 0.46 -0.38
CA PHE A 95 6.28 -0.63 -0.33
C PHE A 95 7.41 -0.25 0.63
N TYR A 96 7.54 -1.00 1.73
CA TYR A 96 8.72 -0.93 2.58
C TYR A 96 9.75 -1.97 2.13
N GLU A 97 10.59 -1.61 1.15
CA GLU A 97 11.56 -2.51 0.51
C GLU A 97 12.48 -3.18 1.54
N ASP A 98 13.07 -2.38 2.43
CA ASP A 98 13.95 -2.86 3.51
C ASP A 98 13.29 -3.88 4.46
N LEU A 99 11.96 -3.93 4.51
CA LEU A 99 11.19 -4.76 5.43
C LEU A 99 10.32 -5.82 4.71
N ASN A 100 10.37 -5.88 3.38
CA ASN A 100 9.66 -6.85 2.54
C ASN A 100 8.15 -6.94 2.80
N TYR A 101 7.49 -5.79 2.95
CA TYR A 101 6.02 -5.75 2.98
C TYR A 101 5.46 -4.48 2.37
N ILE A 102 4.21 -4.58 1.92
CA ILE A 102 3.43 -3.42 1.49
C ILE A 102 2.44 -3.08 2.61
N LYS A 103 2.37 -1.79 2.97
CA LYS A 103 1.36 -1.26 3.88
C LYS A 103 0.23 -0.63 3.07
N ILE A 104 -1.00 -0.92 3.48
CA ILE A 104 -2.19 -0.27 2.94
C ILE A 104 -2.85 0.55 4.05
N GLN A 105 -3.09 1.82 3.79
CA GLN A 105 -3.70 2.74 4.74
C GLN A 105 -4.96 3.37 4.15
N PHE A 106 -6.09 3.20 4.87
CA PHE A 106 -7.36 3.80 4.52
C PHE A 106 -7.65 5.04 5.38
N ALA A 107 -8.03 6.15 4.75
CA ALA A 107 -8.50 7.36 5.43
C ALA A 107 -10.00 7.29 5.83
N ARG A 108 -10.66 6.19 5.44
CA ARG A 108 -12.06 5.81 5.71
C ARG A 108 -12.14 4.32 6.07
N THR A 109 -13.32 3.81 6.39
CA THR A 109 -13.52 2.36 6.50
C THR A 109 -13.30 1.70 5.13
N PRO A 110 -12.52 0.60 5.03
CA PRO A 110 -12.36 -0.17 3.79
C PRO A 110 -13.70 -0.76 3.31
N ARG A 111 -13.88 -0.80 2.00
CA ARG A 111 -15.01 -1.44 1.30
C ARG A 111 -14.53 -2.77 0.74
N LEU A 112 -15.47 -3.70 0.50
CA LEU A 112 -15.16 -5.00 -0.08
C LEU A 112 -14.41 -4.90 -1.43
N GLU A 113 -14.83 -3.97 -2.31
CA GLU A 113 -14.15 -3.75 -3.60
C GLU A 113 -12.70 -3.30 -3.44
N ASP A 114 -12.36 -2.55 -2.39
CA ASP A 114 -10.96 -2.18 -2.17
C ASP A 114 -10.13 -3.41 -1.81
N LEU A 115 -10.71 -4.34 -1.05
CA LEU A 115 -10.00 -5.56 -0.67
C LEU A 115 -9.76 -6.46 -1.87
N ARG A 116 -10.65 -6.45 -2.87
CA ARG A 116 -10.47 -7.25 -4.10
C ARG A 116 -9.19 -6.89 -4.85
N ILE A 117 -8.97 -5.59 -5.11
CA ILE A 117 -7.75 -5.16 -5.82
C ILE A 117 -6.48 -5.46 -5.02
N PHE A 118 -6.55 -5.42 -3.68
CA PHE A 118 -5.40 -5.77 -2.83
C PHE A 118 -5.17 -7.28 -2.70
N ILE A 119 -6.21 -8.11 -2.85
CA ILE A 119 -6.03 -9.56 -2.98
C ILE A 119 -5.38 -9.88 -4.33
N GLU A 120 -5.82 -9.25 -5.41
CA GLU A 120 -5.20 -9.38 -6.75
C GLU A 120 -3.72 -8.99 -6.74
N MET A 121 -3.40 -7.88 -6.08
CA MET A 121 -2.03 -7.45 -5.88
C MET A 121 -1.21 -8.47 -5.08
N ALA A 122 -1.77 -9.01 -3.99
CA ALA A 122 -1.10 -10.02 -3.19
C ALA A 122 -0.84 -11.31 -3.99
N GLU A 123 -1.82 -11.77 -4.76
CA GLU A 123 -1.69 -12.95 -5.63
C GLU A 123 -0.62 -12.74 -6.72
N ASN A 124 -0.57 -11.57 -7.36
CA ASN A 124 0.46 -11.22 -8.34
C ASN A 124 1.88 -11.30 -7.74
N LEU A 125 2.02 -10.92 -6.47
CA LEU A 125 3.28 -10.89 -5.72
C LEU A 125 3.62 -12.23 -5.05
N ASP A 126 2.85 -13.30 -5.30
CA ASP A 126 2.98 -14.59 -4.62
C ASP A 126 2.95 -14.43 -3.08
N ALA A 127 2.03 -13.59 -2.59
CA ALA A 127 1.93 -13.14 -1.20
C ALA A 127 0.49 -13.19 -0.65
N TYR A 128 0.29 -12.77 0.60
CA TYR A 128 -1.01 -12.73 1.27
C TYR A 128 -1.43 -11.30 1.62
N LEU A 129 -2.73 -11.01 1.46
CA LEU A 129 -3.34 -9.85 2.13
C LEU A 129 -3.61 -10.20 3.60
N LEU A 130 -3.04 -9.41 4.50
CA LEU A 130 -3.08 -9.63 5.94
C LEU A 130 -3.84 -8.52 6.66
N VAL A 131 -4.66 -8.92 7.65
CA VAL A 131 -5.28 -8.03 8.64
C VAL A 131 -4.52 -8.12 9.94
N ASN A 132 -4.18 -6.95 10.47
CA ASN A 132 -3.43 -6.81 11.71
C ASN A 132 -2.19 -7.71 11.74
N ASP A 133 -1.56 -7.88 10.56
CA ASP A 133 -0.36 -8.66 10.33
C ASP A 133 -0.47 -10.18 10.61
N LYS A 134 -1.68 -10.69 10.87
CA LYS A 134 -1.91 -12.06 11.41
C LYS A 134 -2.92 -12.89 10.65
N THR A 135 -4.03 -12.27 10.22
CA THR A 135 -5.14 -12.99 9.58
C THR A 135 -5.05 -12.80 8.08
N ILE A 136 -5.00 -13.90 7.33
CA ILE A 136 -5.04 -13.86 5.87
C ILE A 136 -6.48 -13.59 5.43
N ILE A 137 -6.67 -12.67 4.49
CA ILE A 137 -7.92 -12.52 3.73
C ILE A 137 -7.70 -13.13 2.35
N THR A 138 -8.68 -13.91 1.90
CA THR A 138 -8.75 -14.56 0.60
C THR A 138 -10.00 -14.11 -0.16
N ARG A 139 -10.08 -14.43 -1.45
CA ARG A 139 -11.29 -14.17 -2.26
C ARG A 139 -12.54 -14.83 -1.67
N LYS A 140 -12.41 -16.05 -1.13
CA LYS A 140 -13.50 -16.80 -0.51
C LYS A 140 -14.10 -16.08 0.70
N ASP A 141 -13.28 -15.39 1.49
CA ASP A 141 -13.74 -14.64 2.66
C ASP A 141 -14.63 -13.45 2.26
N LEU A 142 -14.38 -12.86 1.08
CA LEU A 142 -15.23 -11.81 0.52
C LEU A 142 -16.55 -12.36 -0.03
N GLU A 143 -16.53 -13.53 -0.66
CA GLU A 143 -17.70 -14.17 -1.29
C GLU A 143 -18.68 -14.73 -0.26
N ASN A 144 -18.18 -15.30 0.84
CA ASN A 144 -19.00 -15.93 1.88
C ASN A 144 -19.65 -14.92 2.84
N GLY A 145 -19.40 -13.62 2.68
CA GLY A 145 -19.88 -12.59 3.61
C GLY A 145 -19.23 -12.67 5.00
N GLU A 146 -18.09 -13.35 5.12
CA GLU A 146 -17.35 -13.47 6.37
C GLU A 146 -16.70 -12.14 6.78
N ILE A 147 -16.72 -11.14 5.90
CA ILE A 147 -16.26 -9.76 6.12
C ILE A 147 -17.47 -8.82 6.09
N VAL A 148 -17.68 -8.06 7.17
CA VAL A 148 -18.88 -7.22 7.42
C VAL A 148 -18.53 -5.85 7.96
#